data_AF-A0A535JWE4-F1
#
_entry.id   AF-A0A535JWE4-F1
#
_cell.length_a   1.000
_cell.length_b   1.000
_cell.length_c   1.000
_cell.angle_alpha   90.00
_cell.angle_beta   90.00
_cell.angle_gamma   90.00
#
_symmetry.space_group_name_H-M   'P 1'
#
loop_
_entity.id
_entity.type
_entity.pdbx_description
1 polymer ?
#
loop_
_entity_poly.entity_id
_entity_poly.type
_entity_poly.pdbx_seq_one_letter_code
_entity_poly.pdbx_strand_id
1 'polypeptide(L)'
;YIGTEHLAMALRLSTNSTLIGIWEQLNVDPDTMRRRIEAAVPPNLAGTAPTELRLTPRVAKIVAIARAMATRRKRPEMAPEILLIALADEREGVGAQVLASLGATAERIREIVDTMKP
;
A
#
# COMPACT_ATOMS: atom_id res chain seq x y z
N TYR A 1 7.39 8.21 -12.70
CA TYR A 1 6.73 8.64 -11.45
C TYR A 1 6.38 7.44 -10.61
N ILE A 2 6.35 7.57 -9.29
CA ILE A 2 5.89 6.53 -8.37
C ILE A 2 4.41 6.77 -8.06
N GLY A 3 3.55 5.95 -8.67
CA GLY A 3 2.11 5.94 -8.45
C GLY A 3 1.68 5.00 -7.31
N THR A 4 0.38 4.95 -7.07
CA THR A 4 -0.20 4.14 -5.97
C THR A 4 -0.01 2.64 -6.16
N GLU A 5 0.03 2.19 -7.42
CA GLU A 5 0.29 0.82 -7.83
C GLU A 5 1.73 0.38 -7.52
N HIS A 6 2.70 1.27 -7.72
CA HIS A 6 4.09 1.04 -7.36
C HIS A 6 4.25 0.95 -5.85
N LEU A 7 3.57 1.84 -5.10
CA LEU A 7 3.55 1.78 -3.64
C LEU A 7 2.90 0.49 -3.12
N ALA A 8 1.77 0.08 -3.70
CA ALA A 8 1.09 -1.16 -3.36
C ALA A 8 2.00 -2.38 -3.58
N MET A 9 2.70 -2.42 -4.71
CA MET A 9 3.65 -3.48 -5.02
C MET A 9 4.85 -3.47 -4.06
N ALA A 10 5.41 -2.30 -3.75
CA ALA A 10 6.51 -2.18 -2.81
C ALA A 10 6.15 -2.69 -1.40
N LEU A 11 4.94 -2.39 -0.93
CA LEU A 11 4.43 -2.92 0.34
C LEU A 11 4.17 -4.44 0.27
N ARG A 12 3.72 -4.95 -0.88
CA ARG A 12 3.50 -6.38 -1.05
C ARG A 12 4.78 -7.20 -1.08
N LEU A 13 5.84 -6.65 -1.68
CA LEU A 13 7.15 -7.27 -1.83
C LEU A 13 8.06 -7.07 -0.61
N SER A 14 7.62 -6.26 0.36
CA SER A 14 8.39 -6.01 1.57
C SER A 14 8.65 -7.29 2.35
N THR A 15 9.89 -7.45 2.82
CA THR A 15 10.30 -8.54 3.74
C THR A 15 10.01 -8.21 5.20
N ASN A 16 9.29 -7.12 5.48
CA ASN A 16 8.88 -6.74 6.83
C ASN A 16 7.92 -7.79 7.40
N SER A 17 8.24 -8.34 8.58
CA SER A 17 7.47 -9.41 9.23
C SER A 17 6.03 -9.03 9.54
N THR A 18 5.77 -7.77 9.92
CA THR A 18 4.40 -7.29 10.16
C THR A 18 3.58 -7.32 8.87
N LEU A 19 4.14 -6.80 7.76
CA LEU A 19 3.45 -6.83 6.47
C LEU A 19 3.20 -8.27 6.00
N ILE A 20 4.18 -9.16 6.15
CA ILE A 20 4.03 -10.59 5.83
C ILE A 20 2.85 -11.18 6.60
N GLY A 21 2.80 -10.98 7.92
CA GLY A 21 1.70 -11.48 8.76
C GLY A 21 0.33 -10.91 8.38
N ILE A 22 0.26 -9.63 7.97
CA ILE A 22 -0.97 -9.04 7.45
C ILE A 22 -1.40 -9.75 6.15
N TRP A 23 -0.48 -9.93 5.20
CA TRP A 23 -0.80 -10.60 3.92
C TRP A 23 -1.26 -12.04 4.10
N GLU A 24 -0.66 -12.78 5.05
CA GLU A 24 -1.05 -14.13 5.42
C GLU A 24 -2.48 -14.17 5.97
N GLN A 25 -2.82 -13.28 6.92
CA GLN A 25 -4.17 -13.22 7.49
C GLN A 25 -5.23 -12.72 6.49
N LEU A 26 -4.84 -11.87 5.54
CA LEU A 26 -5.70 -11.44 4.45
C LEU A 26 -5.94 -12.55 3.42
N ASN A 27 -5.10 -13.60 3.41
CA ASN A 27 -5.10 -14.67 2.41
C ASN A 27 -5.00 -14.13 0.96
N VAL A 28 -4.11 -13.15 0.76
CA VAL A 28 -3.89 -12.49 -0.54
C VAL A 28 -2.63 -13.06 -1.22
N ASP A 29 -2.86 -13.79 -2.30
CA ASP A 29 -1.81 -14.30 -3.19
C ASP A 29 -1.01 -13.14 -3.84
N PRO A 30 0.32 -13.09 -3.67
CA PRO A 30 1.15 -12.04 -4.27
C PRO A 30 1.03 -11.97 -5.79
N ASP A 31 0.93 -13.12 -6.46
CA ASP A 31 0.85 -13.17 -7.91
C ASP A 31 -0.48 -12.60 -8.42
N THR A 32 -1.56 -12.83 -7.68
CA THR A 32 -2.87 -12.23 -7.99
C THR A 32 -2.83 -10.72 -7.87
N MET A 33 -2.17 -10.16 -6.85
CA MET A 33 -2.04 -8.72 -6.70
C MET A 33 -1.23 -8.10 -7.85
N ARG A 34 -0.13 -8.74 -8.25
CA ARG A 34 0.68 -8.32 -9.40
C ARG A 34 -0.13 -8.32 -10.70
N ARG A 35 -0.80 -9.42 -11.02
CA ARG A 35 -1.63 -9.51 -12.23
C ARG A 35 -2.71 -8.43 -12.28
N ARG A 36 -3.36 -8.14 -11.15
CA ARG A 36 -4.40 -7.09 -11.09
C ARG A 36 -3.83 -5.69 -11.30
N ILE A 37 -2.65 -5.40 -10.75
CA ILE A 37 -1.97 -4.13 -11.00
C ILE A 37 -1.58 -4.01 -12.47
N GLU A 38 -0.94 -5.02 -13.05
CA GLU A 38 -0.54 -5.02 -14.46
C GLU A 38 -1.74 -4.84 -15.40
N ALA A 39 -2.87 -5.48 -15.11
CA ALA A 39 -4.10 -5.31 -15.88
C ALA A 39 -4.72 -3.90 -15.76
N ALA A 40 -4.50 -3.22 -14.63
CA ALA A 40 -5.04 -1.88 -14.37
C ALA A 40 -4.13 -0.75 -14.87
N VAL A 41 -2.86 -1.04 -15.17
CA VAL A 41 -1.86 -0.06 -15.64
C VAL A 41 -1.71 -0.18 -17.16
N PRO A 42 -2.06 0.86 -17.94
CA PRO A 42 -1.86 0.84 -19.39
C PRO A 42 -0.37 0.64 -19.75
N PRO A 43 -0.04 -0.19 -20.76
CA PRO A 43 1.35 -0.44 -21.19
C PRO A 43 2.11 0.84 -21.57
N ASN A 44 1.39 1.88 -21.99
CA ASN A 44 1.95 3.10 -22.57
C ASN A 44 2.58 4.07 -21.54
N LEU A 45 2.58 3.74 -20.25
CA LEU A 45 3.31 4.48 -19.20
C LEU A 45 4.72 3.93 -18.94
N ALA A 46 5.10 2.81 -19.57
CA ALA A 46 6.45 2.24 -19.52
C ALA A 46 7.44 2.92 -20.50
N GLY A 47 7.09 4.08 -21.04
CA GLY A 47 7.95 4.89 -21.90
C GLY A 47 9.03 5.60 -21.08
N THR A 48 10.27 5.16 -21.25
CA THR A 48 11.52 5.75 -20.71
C THR A 48 11.61 5.70 -19.18
N ALA A 49 12.60 4.95 -18.68
CA ALA A 49 12.95 4.96 -17.26
C ALA A 49 13.13 6.42 -16.79
N PRO A 50 12.41 6.88 -15.75
CA PRO A 50 12.50 8.27 -15.32
C PRO A 50 13.92 8.60 -14.86
N THR A 51 14.52 9.66 -15.40
CA THR A 51 15.82 10.19 -14.92
C THR A 51 15.74 10.64 -13.45
N GLU A 52 14.53 10.94 -12.96
CA GLU A 52 14.24 11.23 -11.57
C GLU A 52 12.98 10.47 -11.08
N LEU A 53 13.11 9.78 -9.95
CA LEU A 53 11.99 9.13 -9.26
C LEU A 53 11.20 10.17 -8.45
N ARG A 54 10.13 10.70 -9.05
CA ARG A 54 9.20 11.63 -8.37
C ARG A 54 7.93 10.91 -7.92
N LEU A 55 7.50 11.17 -6.68
CA LEU A 55 6.20 10.71 -6.18
C LEU A 55 5.08 11.43 -6.93
N THR A 56 4.00 10.72 -7.24
CA THR A 56 2.76 11.37 -7.67
C THR A 56 2.15 12.18 -6.52
N PRO A 57 1.36 13.25 -6.80
CA PRO A 57 0.67 14.02 -5.75
C PRO A 57 -0.18 13.14 -4.82
N ARG A 58 -0.80 12.08 -5.37
CA ARG A 58 -1.58 11.10 -4.62
C ARG A 58 -0.72 10.31 -3.64
N VAL A 59 0.43 9.80 -4.07
CA VAL A 59 1.37 9.11 -3.16
C VAL A 59 1.91 10.05 -2.10
N ALA A 60 2.22 11.30 -2.43
CA ALA A 60 2.64 12.30 -1.44
C ALA A 60 1.55 12.54 -0.37
N LYS A 61 0.27 12.59 -0.78
CA LYS A 61 -0.87 12.68 0.15
C LYS A 61 -0.98 11.44 1.06
N ILE A 62 -0.85 10.23 0.51
CA ILE A 62 -0.86 8.98 1.29
C ILE A 62 0.24 9.00 2.37
N VAL A 63 1.45 9.37 1.99
CA VAL A 63 2.58 9.49 2.93
C VAL A 63 2.28 10.52 4.02
N ALA A 64 1.73 11.69 3.68
CA ALA A 64 1.36 12.71 4.67
C ALA A 64 0.29 12.20 5.66
N ILE A 65 -0.72 11.48 5.18
CA ILE A 65 -1.76 10.85 6.01
C ILE A 65 -1.13 9.81 6.94
N ALA A 66 -0.26 8.93 6.42
CA ALA A 66 0.45 7.93 7.22
C ALA A 66 1.28 8.56 8.34
N ARG A 67 1.98 9.69 8.07
CA ARG A 67 2.71 10.45 9.12
C ARG A 67 1.77 10.94 10.21
N ALA A 68 0.67 11.57 9.83
CA ALA A 68 -0.31 12.08 10.79
C ALA A 68 -0.90 10.97 11.67
N MET A 69 -1.17 9.79 11.09
CA MET A 69 -1.63 8.61 11.82
C MET A 69 -0.59 8.09 12.82
N ALA A 70 0.68 8.02 12.42
CA ALA A 70 1.77 7.59 13.29
C ALA A 70 1.94 8.51 14.51
N THR A 71 1.89 9.84 14.29
CA THR A 71 1.95 10.84 15.37
C THR A 71 0.81 10.66 16.38
N ARG A 72 -0.42 10.42 15.91
CA ARG A 72 -1.58 10.17 16.79
C ARG A 72 -1.43 8.91 17.65
N ARG A 73 -0.74 7.88 17.14
CA ARG A 73 -0.51 6.61 17.84
C ARG A 73 0.64 6.66 18.87
N LYS A 74 1.25 7.84 19.11
CA LYS A 74 2.39 8.05 20.03
C LYS A 74 3.59 7.12 19.76
N ARG A 75 3.72 6.58 18.53
CA ARG A 75 4.89 5.80 18.11
C ARG A 75 5.82 6.68 17.26
N PRO A 76 7.15 6.58 17.47
CA PRO A 76 8.09 7.53 16.88
C PRO A 76 8.36 7.35 15.38
N GLU A 77 7.84 6.32 14.71
CA GLU A 77 8.19 6.04 13.30
C GLU A 77 6.97 5.68 12.45
N MET A 78 6.98 6.10 11.17
CA MET A 78 6.01 5.65 10.18
C MET A 78 6.27 4.17 9.88
N ALA A 79 5.52 3.29 10.53
CA ALA A 79 5.61 1.87 10.29
C ALA A 79 4.96 1.48 8.95
N PRO A 80 5.48 0.46 8.24
CA PRO A 80 4.98 0.06 6.92
C PRO A 80 3.49 -0.30 6.90
N GLU A 81 2.95 -0.87 7.98
CA GLU A 81 1.53 -1.18 8.13
C GLU A 81 0.65 0.08 8.17
N ILE A 82 1.14 1.19 8.72
CA ILE A 82 0.42 2.47 8.71
C ILE A 82 0.36 3.02 7.28
N LEU A 83 1.44 2.85 6.52
CA LEU A 83 1.48 3.24 5.10
C LEU A 83 0.52 2.38 4.27
N LEU A 84 0.43 1.08 4.56
CA LEU A 84 -0.54 0.18 3.92
C LEU A 84 -1.99 0.58 4.24
N ILE A 85 -2.30 0.91 5.50
CA ILE A 85 -3.63 1.40 5.89
C ILE A 85 -3.95 2.71 5.15
N ALA A 86 -3.02 3.66 5.10
CA ALA A 86 -3.22 4.95 4.42
C ALA A 86 -3.42 4.78 2.90
N LEU A 87 -2.72 3.84 2.28
CA LEU A 87 -2.92 3.48 0.88
C LEU A 87 -4.31 2.89 0.65
N ALA A 88 -4.75 1.94 1.48
CA ALA A 88 -6.08 1.33 1.35
C ALA A 88 -7.21 2.36 1.58
N ASP A 89 -6.99 3.34 2.46
CA ASP A 89 -7.95 4.40 2.79
C ASP A 89 -8.06 5.49 1.69
N GLU A 90 -7.10 5.56 0.77
CA GLU A 90 -7.11 6.55 -0.31
C GLU A 90 -8.19 6.29 -1.37
N ARG A 91 -8.64 5.03 -1.50
CA ARG A 91 -9.82 4.54 -2.28
C ARG A 91 -9.82 4.77 -3.80
N GLU A 92 -9.18 5.81 -4.32
CA GLU A 92 -9.29 6.20 -5.73
C GLU A 92 -8.15 5.68 -6.63
N GLY A 93 -6.95 5.57 -6.09
CA GLY A 93 -5.76 5.14 -6.82
C GLY A 93 -5.82 3.66 -7.20
N VAL A 94 -5.14 3.30 -8.28
CA VAL A 94 -5.04 1.91 -8.77
C VAL A 94 -4.61 0.96 -7.65
N GLY A 95 -3.62 1.37 -6.83
CA GLY A 95 -3.18 0.58 -5.68
C GLY A 95 -4.31 0.31 -4.68
N ALA A 96 -5.06 1.35 -4.31
CA ALA A 96 -6.17 1.22 -3.36
C ALA A 96 -7.32 0.38 -3.93
N GLN A 97 -7.66 0.57 -5.21
CA GLN A 97 -8.69 -0.21 -5.89
C GLN A 97 -8.33 -1.69 -6.00
N VAL A 98 -7.07 -2.00 -6.32
CA VAL A 98 -6.59 -3.39 -6.33
C VAL A 98 -6.67 -4.01 -4.95
N LEU A 99 -6.23 -3.32 -3.89
CA LEU A 99 -6.36 -3.80 -2.52
C LEU A 99 -7.83 -4.07 -2.14
N ALA A 100 -8.73 -3.14 -2.41
CA ALA A 100 -10.15 -3.31 -2.16
C ALA A 100 -10.73 -4.50 -2.91
N SER A 101 -10.35 -4.69 -4.19
CA SER A 101 -10.79 -5.81 -5.01
C SER A 101 -10.33 -7.18 -4.49
N LEU A 102 -9.26 -7.21 -3.69
CA LEU A 102 -8.72 -8.40 -3.04
C LEU A 102 -9.26 -8.58 -1.61
N GLY A 103 -10.20 -7.73 -1.18
CA GLY A 103 -10.73 -7.75 0.18
C GLY A 103 -9.76 -7.18 1.24
N ALA A 104 -8.65 -6.56 0.82
CA ALA A 104 -7.70 -5.89 1.70
C ALA A 104 -8.13 -4.43 1.95
N THR A 105 -9.29 -4.25 2.59
CA THR A 105 -9.82 -2.93 2.94
C THR A 105 -9.05 -2.30 4.10
N ALA A 106 -9.10 -0.98 4.21
CA ALA A 106 -8.42 -0.26 5.30
C ALA A 106 -8.93 -0.71 6.67
N GLU A 107 -10.22 -1.02 6.78
CA GLU A 107 -10.86 -1.55 7.98
C GLU A 107 -10.26 -2.90 8.38
N ARG A 108 -10.22 -3.86 7.44
CA ARG A 108 -9.68 -5.20 7.70
C ARG A 108 -8.19 -5.18 8.04
N ILE A 109 -7.41 -4.32 7.37
CA ILE A 109 -5.99 -4.15 7.68
C ILE A 109 -5.81 -3.57 9.09
N ARG A 110 -6.62 -2.58 9.49
CA ARG A 110 -6.59 -2.02 10.86
C ARG A 110 -6.91 -3.08 11.91
N GLU A 111 -7.96 -3.88 11.69
CA GLU A 111 -8.34 -4.98 12.58
C GLU A 111 -7.18 -5.96 12.79
N ILE A 112 -6.56 -6.43 11.71
CA ILE A 112 -5.41 -7.34 11.77
C ILE A 112 -4.23 -6.69 12.51
N VAL A 113 -3.91 -5.44 12.20
CA VAL A 113 -2.80 -4.72 12.87
C VAL A 113 -3.05 -4.57 14.37
N ASP A 114 -4.30 -4.41 14.78
CA ASP A 114 -4.65 -4.25 16.18
C ASP A 114 -4.69 -5.60 16.93
N THR A 115 -4.92 -6.73 16.25
CA THR A 115 -4.79 -8.09 16.84
C THR A 115 -3.35 -8.61 16.90
N MET A 116 -2.49 -8.16 15.98
CA MET A 116 -1.07 -8.52 15.94
C MET A 116 -0.23 -7.82 17.02
N LYS A 117 -0.77 -6.78 17.66
CA LYS A 117 -0.11 -6.12 18.79
C LYS A 117 -0.39 -6.91 20.08
N PRO A 118 0.64 -7.48 20.72
CA PRO A 118 0.52 -7.88 22.12
C PRO A 118 0.43 -6.65 23.05
#